data_AF-A0A3D4HC46-F1
#
_entry.id   AF-A0A3D4HC46-F1
#
_cell.length_a   1.000
_cell.length_b   1.000
_cell.length_c   1.000
_cell.angle_alpha   90.00
_cell.angle_beta   90.00
_cell.angle_gamma   90.00
#
_symmetry.space_group_name_H-M   'P 1'
#
loop_
_entity.id
_entity.type
_entity.pdbx_description
1 polymer ?
#
loop_
_entity_poly.entity_id
_entity_poly.type
_entity_poly.pdbx_seq_one_letter_code
_entity_poly.pdbx_strand_id
1 'polypeptide(L)'
;MKAPALLIIAICLIPSAVSQSSDQATLDMILAEVRALNEKVANLEKRVAAFESSSEEVPAVTQAAIDYAESNPPPVEAKSRNKWYENLRVELKKADVRASGDWVKPESWDKIETKMTPDEVIAILGEPSARKFSIRKDTDEILIYEGDLHGTGKLVRGEVRIYKGKVRRFSAPNF
;
A
#
# COMPACT_ATOMS: atom_id res chain seq x y z
N MET A 1 27.36 -9.83 -85.63
CA MET A 1 27.80 -11.03 -86.38
C MET A 1 27.54 -12.27 -85.50
N LYS A 2 26.76 -13.21 -86.04
CA LYS A 2 26.66 -14.68 -85.82
C LYS A 2 27.12 -15.30 -84.47
N ALA A 3 26.20 -16.07 -83.87
CA ALA A 3 26.39 -17.06 -82.78
C ALA A 3 27.33 -18.23 -83.20
N PRO A 4 27.77 -19.19 -82.33
CA PRO A 4 26.86 -20.26 -81.86
C PRO A 4 27.21 -21.06 -80.54
N ALA A 5 26.20 -21.80 -80.06
CA ALA A 5 26.19 -23.23 -79.67
C ALA A 5 26.77 -23.81 -78.34
N LEU A 6 25.86 -24.54 -77.65
CA LEU A 6 25.94 -25.90 -77.06
C LEU A 6 26.82 -26.19 -75.82
N LEU A 7 26.22 -26.72 -74.74
CA LEU A 7 25.97 -28.17 -74.53
C LEU A 7 25.68 -28.48 -73.03
N ILE A 8 24.66 -29.30 -72.79
CA ILE A 8 24.16 -29.85 -71.52
C ILE A 8 25.12 -30.91 -70.96
N ILE A 9 25.28 -31.02 -69.62
CA ILE A 9 25.34 -32.29 -68.85
C ILE A 9 24.99 -32.01 -67.38
N ALA A 10 23.99 -32.74 -66.89
CA ALA A 10 23.53 -32.78 -65.51
C ALA A 10 24.30 -33.86 -64.72
N ILE A 11 24.62 -33.59 -63.44
CA ILE A 11 24.96 -34.63 -62.45
C ILE A 11 24.20 -34.31 -61.16
N CYS A 12 23.32 -35.24 -60.78
CA CYS A 12 22.48 -35.24 -59.59
C CYS A 12 23.29 -35.20 -58.29
N LEU A 13 22.94 -34.28 -57.39
CA LEU A 13 23.23 -34.38 -55.95
C LEU A 13 21.93 -34.70 -55.21
N ILE A 14 21.86 -35.86 -54.56
CA ILE A 14 20.78 -36.26 -53.65
C ILE A 14 21.14 -35.73 -52.25
N PRO A 15 20.26 -34.99 -51.54
CA PRO A 15 20.58 -34.44 -50.23
C PRO A 15 20.33 -35.44 -49.09
N SER A 16 21.28 -35.49 -48.14
CA SER A 16 21.17 -36.18 -46.85
C SER A 16 20.29 -35.37 -45.87
N ALA A 17 18.98 -35.62 -45.85
CA ALA A 17 18.00 -34.84 -45.08
C ALA A 17 17.42 -35.58 -43.85
N VAL A 18 18.25 -36.29 -43.06
CA VAL A 18 17.74 -37.12 -41.93
C VAL A 18 18.37 -36.80 -40.55
N SER A 19 19.29 -35.84 -40.43
CA SER A 19 19.88 -35.45 -39.13
C SER A 19 19.57 -34.03 -38.63
N GLN A 20 18.90 -33.18 -39.43
CA GLN A 20 18.66 -31.76 -39.04
C GLN A 20 17.41 -31.53 -38.18
N SER A 21 16.46 -32.48 -38.12
CA SER A 21 15.16 -32.24 -37.48
C SER A 21 15.18 -32.33 -35.94
N SER A 22 16.04 -33.18 -35.36
CA SER A 22 16.15 -33.34 -33.90
C SER A 22 16.83 -32.14 -33.23
N ASP A 23 17.86 -31.60 -33.87
CA ASP A 23 18.61 -30.44 -33.36
C ASP A 23 17.77 -29.17 -33.49
N GLN A 24 16.93 -29.08 -34.52
CA GLN A 24 16.01 -27.96 -34.69
C GLN A 24 14.87 -27.98 -33.65
N ALA A 25 14.32 -29.16 -33.35
CA ALA A 25 13.28 -29.31 -32.33
C ALA A 25 13.79 -28.99 -30.91
N THR A 26 15.04 -29.36 -30.59
CA THR A 26 15.64 -29.01 -29.29
C THR A 26 15.96 -27.52 -29.18
N LEU A 27 16.39 -26.89 -30.27
CA LEU A 27 16.64 -25.45 -30.35
C LEU A 27 15.34 -24.65 -30.20
N ASP A 28 14.26 -25.09 -30.85
CA ASP A 28 12.92 -24.48 -30.72
C ASP A 28 12.39 -24.60 -29.28
N MET A 29 12.62 -25.73 -28.62
CA MET A 29 12.27 -25.93 -27.21
C MET A 29 13.07 -25.01 -26.28
N ILE A 30 14.37 -24.85 -26.51
CA ILE A 30 15.23 -23.93 -25.74
C ILE A 30 14.78 -22.48 -25.94
N LEU A 31 14.46 -22.08 -27.17
CA LEU A 31 13.94 -20.74 -27.47
C LEU A 31 12.59 -20.48 -26.79
N ALA A 32 11.72 -21.49 -26.72
CA ALA A 32 10.45 -21.39 -26.00
C ALA A 32 10.67 -21.20 -24.49
N GLU A 33 11.58 -21.97 -23.90
CA GLU A 33 11.90 -21.86 -22.46
C GLU A 33 12.54 -20.51 -22.13
N VAL A 34 13.47 -20.03 -22.96
CA VAL A 34 14.10 -18.71 -22.77
C VAL A 34 13.07 -17.59 -22.83
N ARG A 35 12.11 -17.65 -23.77
CA ARG A 35 11.01 -16.68 -23.85
C ARG A 35 10.13 -16.74 -22.60
N ALA A 36 9.73 -17.94 -22.19
CA ALA A 36 8.91 -18.14 -20.99
C ALA A 36 9.63 -17.64 -19.72
N LEU A 37 10.93 -17.85 -19.62
CA LEU A 37 11.73 -17.37 -18.50
C LEU A 37 11.86 -15.84 -18.52
N ASN A 38 12.07 -15.24 -19.69
CA ASN A 38 12.12 -13.80 -19.84
C ASN A 38 10.79 -13.13 -19.48
N GLU A 39 9.66 -13.75 -19.84
CA GLU A 39 8.33 -13.29 -19.42
C GLU A 39 8.14 -13.39 -17.91
N LYS A 40 8.61 -14.49 -17.28
CA LYS A 40 8.57 -14.64 -15.82
C LYS A 40 9.43 -13.58 -15.13
N VAL A 41 10.64 -13.33 -15.63
CA VAL A 41 11.53 -12.29 -15.10
C VAL A 41 10.88 -10.92 -15.23
N ALA A 42 10.36 -10.55 -16.40
CA ALA A 42 9.67 -9.28 -16.60
C ALA A 42 8.44 -9.12 -15.70
N ASN A 43 7.70 -10.20 -15.43
CA ASN A 43 6.58 -10.18 -14.49
C ASN A 43 7.06 -10.01 -13.04
N LEU A 44 8.15 -10.68 -12.65
CA LEU A 44 8.73 -10.53 -11.32
C LEU A 44 9.29 -9.12 -11.11
N GLU A 45 10.01 -8.56 -12.08
CA GLU A 45 10.50 -7.19 -12.03
C GLU A 45 9.36 -6.19 -11.88
N LYS A 46 8.25 -6.35 -12.61
CA LYS A 46 7.05 -5.52 -12.44
C LYS A 46 6.44 -5.66 -11.05
N ARG A 47 6.37 -6.88 -10.51
CA ARG A 47 5.87 -7.11 -9.14
C ARG A 47 6.78 -6.48 -8.11
N VAL A 48 8.09 -6.61 -8.25
CA VAL A 48 9.08 -6.00 -7.35
C VAL A 48 8.96 -4.48 -7.40
N ALA A 49 8.93 -3.87 -8.59
CA ALA A 49 8.76 -2.42 -8.73
C ALA A 49 7.44 -1.92 -8.11
N ALA A 50 6.35 -2.69 -8.22
CA ALA A 50 5.06 -2.37 -7.58
C ALA A 50 5.09 -2.55 -6.05
N PHE A 51 5.89 -3.48 -5.54
CA PHE A 51 6.10 -3.65 -4.09
C PHE A 51 7.02 -2.56 -3.53
N GLU A 52 8.09 -2.20 -4.24
CA GLU A 52 9.02 -1.16 -3.83
C GLU A 52 8.35 0.22 -3.81
N SER A 53 7.52 0.55 -4.81
CA SER A 53 6.73 1.79 -4.81
C SER A 53 5.64 1.82 -3.72
N SER A 54 5.12 0.66 -3.31
CA SER A 54 4.21 0.53 -2.16
C SER A 54 4.95 0.54 -0.81
N SER A 55 6.26 0.25 -0.81
CA SER A 55 7.10 0.14 0.38
C SER A 55 7.93 1.39 0.69
N GLU A 56 8.08 2.32 -0.26
CA GLU A 56 8.67 3.65 -0.02
C GLU A 56 7.87 4.44 1.03
N GLU A 57 6.58 4.15 1.17
CA GLU A 57 5.75 4.60 2.30
C GLU A 57 5.78 3.56 3.42
N VAL A 58 6.85 3.51 4.21
CA VAL A 58 6.86 2.73 5.46
C VAL A 58 5.67 3.22 6.30
N PRO A 59 4.65 2.39 6.57
CA PRO A 59 3.49 2.86 7.31
C PRO A 59 3.94 3.36 8.68
N ALA A 60 3.34 4.45 9.17
CA ALA A 60 3.74 5.09 10.44
C ALA A 60 3.76 4.10 11.62
N VAL A 61 2.91 3.07 11.55
CA VAL A 61 2.83 1.95 12.50
C VAL A 61 4.12 1.11 12.54
N THR A 62 4.69 0.79 11.38
CA THR A 62 5.93 -0.01 11.31
C THR A 62 7.14 0.83 11.69
N GLN A 63 7.16 2.12 11.39
CA GLN A 63 8.24 3.00 11.84
C GLN A 63 8.24 3.13 13.37
N ALA A 64 7.07 3.31 13.98
CA ALA A 64 6.95 3.34 15.45
C ALA A 64 7.40 2.03 16.12
N ALA A 65 7.19 0.88 15.45
CA ALA A 65 7.69 -0.42 15.92
C ALA A 65 9.23 -0.45 15.96
N ILE A 66 9.86 0.03 14.89
CA ILE A 66 11.31 0.09 14.73
C ILE A 66 11.91 1.05 15.77
N ASP A 67 11.37 2.27 15.86
CA ASP A 67 11.83 3.30 16.78
C ASP A 67 11.72 2.84 18.25
N TYR A 68 10.62 2.17 18.61
CA TYR A 68 10.45 1.60 19.95
C TYR A 68 11.45 0.47 20.21
N ALA A 69 11.64 -0.46 19.27
CA ALA A 69 12.57 -1.58 19.44
C ALA A 69 14.03 -1.12 19.52
N GLU A 70 14.40 -0.07 18.80
CA GLU A 70 15.74 0.54 18.84
C GLU A 70 15.99 1.28 20.15
N SER A 71 15.01 2.08 20.62
CA SER A 71 15.12 2.83 21.87
C SER A 71 14.92 1.96 23.12
N ASN A 72 14.24 0.82 23.00
CA ASN A 72 13.92 -0.09 24.08
C ASN A 72 14.16 -1.54 23.63
N PRO A 73 15.39 -2.06 23.73
CA PRO A 73 15.67 -3.43 23.32
C PRO A 73 14.94 -4.45 24.21
N PRO A 74 14.53 -5.60 23.65
CA PRO A 74 13.80 -6.61 24.40
C PRO A 74 14.65 -7.18 25.56
N PRO A 75 14.09 -7.30 26.77
CA PRO A 75 14.80 -7.86 27.92
C PRO A 75 15.19 -9.33 27.71
N VAL A 76 16.38 -9.70 28.17
CA VAL A 76 16.88 -11.08 28.11
C VAL A 76 16.02 -12.01 28.96
N GLU A 77 15.57 -11.54 30.12
CA GLU A 77 14.82 -12.33 31.09
C GLU A 77 13.34 -12.48 30.71
N ALA A 78 12.85 -13.73 30.74
CA ALA A 78 11.54 -14.09 30.20
C ALA A 78 10.37 -13.35 30.89
N LYS A 79 10.45 -13.14 32.20
CA LYS A 79 9.40 -12.47 32.98
C LYS A 79 9.25 -10.99 32.60
N SER A 80 10.36 -10.30 32.30
CA SER A 80 10.35 -8.93 31.80
C SER A 80 9.98 -8.81 30.33
N ARG A 81 10.15 -9.88 29.54
CA ARG A 81 9.85 -9.90 28.11
C ARG A 81 8.36 -9.72 27.82
N ASN A 82 7.49 -10.34 28.63
CA ASN A 82 6.04 -10.15 28.49
C ASN A 82 5.62 -8.69 28.68
N LYS A 83 6.19 -8.00 29.68
CA LYS A 83 5.91 -6.58 29.91
C LYS A 83 6.41 -5.71 28.74
N TRP A 84 7.55 -6.07 28.16
CA TRP A 84 8.07 -5.40 26.97
C TRP A 84 7.13 -5.57 25.76
N TYR A 85 6.64 -6.79 25.49
CA TYR A 85 5.68 -7.03 24.41
C TYR A 85 4.35 -6.28 24.62
N GLU A 86 3.84 -6.23 25.86
CA GLU A 86 2.63 -5.45 26.15
C GLU A 86 2.86 -3.95 25.92
N ASN A 87 4.00 -3.41 26.34
CA ASN A 87 4.33 -2.01 26.09
C ASN A 87 4.49 -1.73 24.59
N LEU A 88 5.17 -2.61 23.85
CA LEU A 88 5.27 -2.50 22.38
C LEU A 88 3.88 -2.52 21.74
N ARG A 89 3.01 -3.44 22.15
CA ARG A 89 1.63 -3.53 21.64
C ARG A 89 0.85 -2.25 21.91
N VAL A 90 1.02 -1.65 23.09
CA VAL A 90 0.39 -0.38 23.47
C VAL A 90 0.92 0.77 22.60
N GLU A 91 2.23 0.86 22.40
CA GLU A 91 2.82 1.90 21.54
C GLU A 91 2.41 1.76 20.07
N LEU A 92 2.32 0.53 19.55
CA LEU A 92 1.80 0.28 18.19
C LEU A 92 0.37 0.79 18.04
N LYS A 93 -0.51 0.50 19.01
CA LYS A 93 -1.89 1.01 18.98
C LYS A 93 -1.94 2.54 19.04
N LYS A 94 -1.07 3.16 19.83
CA LYS A 94 -0.98 4.64 19.86
C LYS A 94 -0.50 5.17 18.52
N ALA A 95 0.46 4.51 17.88
CA ALA A 95 0.97 4.87 16.56
C ALA A 95 -0.11 4.74 15.48
N ASP A 96 -0.89 3.65 15.49
CA ASP A 96 -2.05 3.46 14.60
C ASP A 96 -3.02 4.65 14.70
N VAL A 97 -3.36 5.04 15.93
CA VAL A 97 -4.30 6.13 16.17
C VAL A 97 -3.69 7.47 15.75
N ARG A 98 -2.41 7.74 16.04
CA ARG A 98 -1.72 8.95 15.57
C ARG A 98 -1.63 9.02 14.05
N ALA A 99 -1.49 7.88 13.38
CA ALA A 99 -1.47 7.81 11.92
C ALA A 99 -2.84 8.10 11.29
N SER A 100 -3.93 7.97 12.05
CA SER A 100 -5.29 8.21 11.55
C SER A 100 -5.62 9.68 11.28
N GLY A 101 -4.78 10.62 11.73
CA GLY A 101 -4.86 12.02 11.34
C GLY A 101 -4.60 13.02 12.46
N ASP A 102 -4.66 14.29 12.09
CA ASP A 102 -4.38 15.43 12.98
C ASP A 102 -5.45 15.66 14.05
N TRP A 103 -6.59 14.98 13.98
CA TRP A 103 -7.63 14.99 15.02
C TRP A 103 -7.14 14.50 16.39
N VAL A 104 -6.01 13.80 16.44
CA VAL A 104 -5.37 13.36 17.69
C VAL A 104 -4.71 14.52 18.44
N LYS A 105 -4.49 15.67 17.80
CA LYS A 105 -3.90 16.86 18.41
C LYS A 105 -4.99 17.84 18.84
N PRO A 106 -4.98 18.33 20.09
CA PRO A 106 -5.96 19.32 20.55
C PRO A 106 -5.92 20.61 19.71
N GLU A 107 -4.72 21.04 19.32
CA GLU A 107 -4.49 22.25 18.51
C GLU A 107 -5.20 22.23 17.15
N SER A 108 -5.48 21.04 16.60
CA SER A 108 -6.20 20.90 15.34
C SER A 108 -7.68 21.19 15.50
N TRP A 109 -8.25 20.90 16.68
CA TRP A 109 -9.66 21.19 16.98
C TRP A 109 -9.91 22.67 17.19
N ASP A 110 -8.93 23.42 17.69
CA ASP A 110 -9.02 24.88 17.87
C ASP A 110 -9.14 25.62 16.53
N LYS A 111 -8.69 25.01 15.43
CA LYS A 111 -8.80 25.55 14.06
C LYS A 111 -10.19 25.32 13.46
N ILE A 112 -11.05 24.51 14.08
CA ILE A 112 -12.37 24.21 13.55
C ILE A 112 -13.35 25.31 13.94
N GLU A 113 -13.97 25.90 12.93
CA GLU A 113 -14.97 26.93 13.11
C GLU A 113 -16.33 26.50 12.60
N THR A 114 -17.38 27.12 13.15
CA THR A 114 -18.72 26.99 12.58
C THR A 114 -18.76 27.55 11.16
N LYS A 115 -19.58 26.96 10.30
CA LYS A 115 -19.75 27.29 8.87
C LYS A 115 -18.66 26.78 7.91
N MET A 116 -17.60 26.13 8.41
CA MET A 116 -16.67 25.38 7.57
C MET A 116 -17.38 24.26 6.81
N THR A 117 -16.86 23.88 5.65
CA THR A 117 -17.32 22.74 4.86
C THR A 117 -16.76 21.43 5.41
N PRO A 118 -17.41 20.28 5.16
CA PRO A 118 -16.85 18.96 5.52
C PRO A 118 -15.42 18.77 5.01
N ASP A 119 -15.12 19.24 3.80
CA ASP A 119 -13.82 19.05 3.17
C ASP A 119 -12.72 19.86 3.87
N GLU A 120 -13.03 21.09 4.31
CA GLU A 120 -12.12 21.90 5.14
C GLU A 120 -11.85 21.23 6.49
N VAL A 121 -12.88 20.62 7.10
CA VAL A 121 -12.71 19.87 8.36
C VAL A 121 -11.79 18.67 8.15
N ILE A 122 -11.97 17.91 7.07
CA ILE A 122 -11.13 16.77 6.74
C ILE A 122 -9.69 17.20 6.43
N ALA A 123 -9.51 18.36 5.79
CA ALA A 123 -8.18 18.92 5.54
C ALA A 123 -7.45 19.30 6.84
N ILE A 124 -8.17 19.66 7.91
CA ILE A 124 -7.60 20.05 9.20
C ILE A 124 -7.39 18.84 10.13
N LEU A 125 -8.39 17.97 10.23
CA LEU A 125 -8.43 16.86 11.20
C LEU A 125 -7.97 15.52 10.62
N GLY A 126 -7.90 15.40 9.30
CA GLY A 126 -7.73 14.14 8.60
C GLY A 126 -9.05 13.39 8.39
N GLU A 127 -8.94 12.16 7.90
CA GLU A 127 -10.11 11.33 7.61
C GLU A 127 -10.84 10.94 8.91
N PRO A 128 -12.18 11.03 8.92
CA PRO A 128 -12.96 10.60 10.07
C PRO A 128 -13.00 9.07 10.16
N SER A 129 -12.92 8.54 11.37
CA SER A 129 -13.08 7.11 11.66
C SER A 129 -14.42 6.57 11.17
N ALA A 130 -15.48 7.38 11.24
CA ALA A 130 -16.78 7.03 10.68
C ALA A 130 -17.57 8.26 10.22
N ARG A 131 -18.39 8.06 9.19
CA ARG A 131 -19.33 9.05 8.66
C ARG A 131 -20.75 8.51 8.82
N LYS A 132 -21.62 9.25 9.51
CA LYS A 132 -23.02 8.86 9.74
C LYS A 132 -23.96 9.94 9.25
N PHE A 133 -24.98 9.54 8.48
CA PHE A 133 -26.07 10.42 8.11
C PHE A 133 -27.13 10.44 9.21
N SER A 134 -27.63 11.62 9.56
CA SER A 134 -28.68 11.77 10.57
C SER A 134 -30.03 12.01 9.91
N ILE A 135 -31.08 11.45 10.52
CA ILE A 135 -32.48 11.63 10.09
C ILE A 135 -33.06 12.94 10.68
N ARG A 136 -32.35 13.57 11.62
CA ARG A 136 -32.82 14.77 12.29
C ARG A 136 -32.82 15.96 11.32
N LYS A 137 -33.85 16.81 11.40
CA LYS A 137 -33.95 18.03 10.57
C LYS A 137 -32.81 19.03 10.77
N ASP A 138 -32.01 18.86 11.80
CA ASP A 138 -31.03 19.83 12.28
C ASP A 138 -29.57 19.38 12.04
N THR A 139 -29.37 18.17 11.50
CA THR A 139 -28.07 17.58 11.21
C THR A 139 -28.25 16.65 10.03
N ASP A 140 -27.46 16.81 8.98
CA ASP A 140 -27.51 15.91 7.81
C ASP A 140 -26.44 14.82 7.97
N GLU A 141 -25.27 15.21 8.45
CA GLU A 141 -24.09 14.35 8.51
C GLU A 141 -23.30 14.57 9.80
N ILE A 142 -22.71 13.50 10.32
CA ILE A 142 -21.89 13.48 11.52
C ILE A 142 -20.57 12.80 11.16
N LEU A 143 -19.48 13.55 11.24
CA LEU A 143 -18.13 13.02 11.18
C LEU A 143 -17.72 12.63 12.60
N ILE A 144 -17.30 11.38 12.77
CA ILE A 144 -16.91 10.80 14.04
C ILE A 144 -15.42 10.49 13.96
N TYR A 145 -14.70 11.02 14.94
CA TYR A 145 -13.28 10.77 15.15
C TYR A 145 -13.15 10.01 16.45
N GLU A 146 -12.73 8.75 16.38
CA GLU A 146 -12.63 7.89 17.56
C GLU A 146 -11.36 7.05 17.55
N GLY A 147 -10.76 6.86 18.71
CA GLY A 147 -9.52 6.11 18.87
C GLY A 147 -8.99 6.11 20.29
N ASP A 148 -8.09 5.16 20.59
CA ASP A 148 -7.44 5.03 21.90
C ASP A 148 -6.08 5.74 21.90
N LEU A 149 -6.08 7.02 22.27
CA LEU A 149 -4.88 7.86 22.25
C LEU A 149 -3.79 7.39 23.23
N HIS A 150 -4.19 6.72 24.32
CA HIS A 150 -3.28 6.31 25.40
C HIS A 150 -2.97 4.81 25.40
N GLY A 151 -3.58 4.02 24.51
CA GLY A 151 -3.46 2.56 24.48
C GLY A 151 -3.97 1.89 25.77
N THR A 152 -4.89 2.54 26.49
CA THR A 152 -5.45 2.05 27.78
C THR A 152 -6.73 1.25 27.60
N GLY A 153 -7.24 1.15 26.38
CA GLY A 153 -8.54 0.60 26.02
C GLY A 153 -9.69 1.60 26.15
N LYS A 154 -9.42 2.84 26.56
CA LYS A 154 -10.43 3.90 26.65
C LYS A 154 -10.45 4.69 25.34
N LEU A 155 -11.53 4.53 24.57
CA LEU A 155 -11.74 5.30 23.36
C LEU A 155 -12.08 6.75 23.70
N VAL A 156 -11.37 7.66 23.06
CA VAL A 156 -11.71 9.08 23.03
C VAL A 156 -12.49 9.34 21.75
N ARG A 157 -13.52 10.20 21.83
CA ARG A 157 -14.42 10.47 20.70
C ARG A 157 -14.64 11.96 20.52
N GLY A 158 -14.40 12.44 19.31
CA GLY A 158 -14.82 13.74 18.81
C GLY A 158 -15.92 13.61 17.77
N GLU A 159 -16.78 14.62 17.68
CA GLU A 159 -17.87 14.67 16.70
C GLU A 159 -17.93 16.02 16.01
N VAL A 160 -18.11 16.02 14.69
CA VAL A 160 -18.43 17.22 13.91
C VAL A 160 -19.78 17.02 13.23
N ARG A 161 -20.74 17.87 13.56
CA ARG A 161 -22.10 17.85 13.00
C ARG A 161 -22.23 18.86 11.88
N ILE A 162 -22.69 18.36 10.76
CA ILE A 162 -22.81 19.07 9.50
C ILE A 162 -24.28 19.22 9.17
N TYR A 163 -24.66 20.42 8.75
CA TYR A 163 -26.00 20.76 8.30
C TYR A 163 -25.90 21.64 7.06
N LYS A 164 -26.59 21.27 5.98
CA LYS A 164 -26.54 21.92 4.67
C LYS A 164 -25.11 22.13 4.16
N GLY A 165 -24.28 21.09 4.31
CA GLY A 165 -22.88 21.11 3.87
C GLY A 165 -21.96 22.02 4.71
N LYS A 166 -22.39 22.44 5.91
CA LYS A 166 -21.61 23.31 6.80
C LYS A 166 -21.58 22.81 8.24
N VAL A 167 -20.45 23.01 8.93
CA VAL A 167 -20.28 22.71 10.35
C VAL A 167 -21.26 23.57 11.15
N ARG A 168 -22.18 22.89 11.84
CA ARG A 168 -23.14 23.52 12.75
C ARG A 168 -22.66 23.49 14.19
N ARG A 169 -22.08 22.37 14.60
CA ARG A 169 -21.55 22.16 15.95
C ARG A 169 -20.47 21.09 15.89
N PHE A 170 -19.46 21.23 16.73
CA PHE A 170 -18.47 20.19 16.97
C PHE A 170 -18.29 19.98 18.47
N SER A 171 -17.75 18.82 18.83
CA SER A 171 -17.34 18.46 20.18
C SER A 171 -15.96 17.81 20.06
N ALA A 172 -14.96 18.44 20.67
CA ALA A 172 -13.62 17.88 20.71
C ALA A 172 -13.58 16.62 21.60
N PRO A 173 -12.65 15.69 21.32
CA PRO A 173 -12.35 14.56 22.20
C PRO A 173 -11.86 15.04 23.58
N ASN A 174 -12.08 14.23 24.61
CA ASN A 174 -11.51 14.48 25.93
C ASN A 174 -10.07 13.96 25.98
N PHE A 175 -9.11 14.84 25.68
CA PHE A 175 -7.67 14.55 25.62
C PHE A 175 -7.05 14.20 26.98
#